data_AF-A0A4Q6GCM0-F1
#
_entry.id   AF-A0A4Q6GCM0-F1
#
_cell.length_a   1.000
_cell.length_b   1.000
_cell.length_c   1.000
_cell.angle_alpha   90.00
_cell.angle_beta   90.00
_cell.angle_gamma   90.00
#
_symmetry.space_group_name_H-M   'P 1'
#
loop_
_entity.id
_entity.type
_entity.pdbx_description
1 polymer ?
#
loop_
_entity_poly.entity_id
_entity_poly.type
_entity_poly.pdbx_seq_one_letter_code
_entity_poly.pdbx_strand_id
1 'polypeptide(L)'
;MTLPDPHAPAPIDPYLWLEEVDGARALTWVDEHNRLTEAELEAQPQHPALRERLRAILDASDRIPYARCHAGLLYNFWRDAGHPRGIWRRTTLDEYRKALPAWETLLDLDALARQGVEVEQG
;
A
#
# COMPACT_ATOMS: atom_id res chain seq x y z
N MET A 1 9.55 6.50 -45.06
CA MET A 1 9.34 6.51 -43.61
C MET A 1 10.17 5.36 -43.05
N THR A 2 11.40 5.64 -42.64
CA THR A 2 12.36 4.62 -42.20
C THR A 2 12.07 4.29 -40.74
N LEU A 3 11.76 3.02 -40.46
CA LEU A 3 11.64 2.53 -39.09
C LEU A 3 13.03 2.52 -38.45
N PRO A 4 13.17 2.95 -37.18
CA PRO A 4 14.46 2.88 -36.49
C PRO A 4 14.93 1.42 -36.40
N ASP A 5 16.23 1.23 -36.57
CA ASP A 5 16.89 -0.08 -36.51
C ASP A 5 16.76 -0.63 -35.07
N PRO A 6 16.14 -1.81 -34.86
CA PRO A 6 16.01 -2.41 -33.54
C PRO A 6 17.34 -2.86 -32.94
N HIS A 7 18.43 -2.81 -33.72
CA HIS A 7 19.77 -3.20 -33.31
C HIS A 7 20.74 -2.00 -33.17
N ALA A 8 20.23 -0.76 -33.19
CA ALA A 8 21.05 0.40 -32.83
C ALA A 8 21.57 0.21 -31.39
N PRO A 9 22.88 0.38 -31.13
CA PRO A 9 23.42 0.24 -29.78
C PRO A 9 22.72 1.24 -28.86
N ALA A 10 22.15 0.73 -27.77
CA ALA A 10 21.54 1.59 -26.76
C ALA A 10 22.57 2.60 -26.26
N PRO A 11 22.20 3.88 -26.08
CA PRO A 11 23.09 4.86 -25.49
C PRO A 11 23.57 4.35 -24.12
N ILE A 12 24.82 4.64 -23.76
CA ILE A 12 25.37 4.24 -22.46
C ILE A 12 24.54 4.91 -21.36
N ASP A 13 23.79 4.10 -20.59
CA ASP A 13 22.96 4.58 -19.49
C ASP A 13 23.80 4.66 -18.20
N PRO A 14 24.10 5.86 -17.67
CA PRO A 14 24.86 6.03 -16.43
C PRO A 14 24.09 5.54 -15.18
N TYR A 15 22.79 5.26 -15.31
CA TYR A 15 21.90 4.82 -14.24
C TYR A 15 21.46 3.36 -14.36
N LEU A 16 22.05 2.58 -15.28
CA LEU A 16 21.70 1.16 -15.48
C LEU A 16 21.70 0.32 -14.19
N TRP A 17 22.55 0.66 -13.23
CA TRP A 17 22.65 0.01 -11.92
C TRP A 17 21.43 0.24 -11.01
N LEU A 18 20.55 1.20 -11.31
CA LEU A 18 19.27 1.37 -10.61
C LEU A 18 18.26 0.27 -10.98
N GLU A 19 18.48 -0.46 -12.08
CA GLU A 19 17.62 -1.60 -12.46
C GLU A 19 17.85 -2.82 -11.56
N GLU A 20 19.00 -2.89 -10.89
CA GLU A 20 19.27 -3.85 -9.84
C GLU A 20 18.60 -3.39 -8.54
N VAL A 21 17.28 -3.62 -8.43
CA VAL A 21 16.43 -3.11 -7.35
C VAL A 21 16.89 -3.51 -5.94
N ASP A 22 17.50 -4.69 -5.81
CA ASP A 22 18.05 -5.21 -4.55
C ASP A 22 19.56 -4.93 -4.39
N GLY A 23 20.16 -4.24 -5.37
CA GLY A 23 21.57 -3.91 -5.38
C GLY A 23 21.91 -2.88 -4.31
N ALA A 24 22.96 -3.13 -3.53
CA ALA A 24 23.36 -2.24 -2.43
C ALA A 24 23.54 -0.78 -2.86
N ARG A 25 24.07 -0.55 -4.07
CA ARG A 25 24.24 0.79 -4.64
C ARG A 25 22.89 1.47 -4.91
N ALA A 26 21.94 0.76 -5.51
CA ALA A 26 20.58 1.23 -5.78
C ALA A 26 19.87 1.60 -4.48
N LEU A 27 19.93 0.73 -3.48
CA LEU A 27 19.32 0.95 -2.17
C LEU A 27 19.93 2.17 -1.45
N THR A 28 21.25 2.31 -1.43
CA THR A 28 21.91 3.50 -0.84
C THR A 28 21.47 4.79 -1.53
N TRP A 29 21.39 4.78 -2.87
CA TRP A 29 20.97 5.96 -3.61
C TRP A 29 19.51 6.34 -3.32
N VAL A 30 18.62 5.35 -3.24
CA VAL A 30 17.21 5.57 -2.89
C VAL A 30 17.09 6.14 -1.49
N ASP A 31 17.81 5.59 -0.51
CA ASP A 31 17.81 6.09 0.88
C ASP A 31 18.25 7.57 0.96
N GLU A 32 19.35 7.92 0.27
CA GLU A 32 19.85 9.30 0.23
C GLU A 32 18.83 10.28 -0.37
N HIS A 33 18.17 9.88 -1.47
CA HIS A 33 17.19 10.73 -2.16
C HIS A 33 15.87 10.82 -1.40
N ASN A 34 15.44 9.73 -0.76
CA ASN A 34 14.28 9.73 0.12
C ASN A 34 14.51 10.68 1.28
N ARG A 35 15.65 10.59 1.97
CA ARG A 35 15.96 11.46 3.10
C ARG A 35 15.98 12.94 2.72
N LEU A 36 16.54 13.28 1.56
CA LEU A 36 16.53 14.66 1.04
C LEU A 36 15.10 15.15 0.80
N THR A 37 14.29 14.34 0.11
CA THR A 37 12.92 14.69 -0.23
C THR A 37 12.03 14.77 1.01
N GLU A 38 12.14 13.83 1.93
CA GLU A 38 11.44 13.83 3.21
C GLU A 38 11.79 15.07 4.01
N ALA A 39 13.08 15.42 4.13
CA ALA A 39 13.50 16.62 4.83
C ALA A 39 12.91 17.90 4.21
N GLU A 40 12.84 17.99 2.87
CA GLU A 40 12.24 19.12 2.18
C GLU A 40 10.73 19.22 2.43
N LEU A 41 10.02 18.09 2.35
CA LEU A 41 8.58 18.04 2.59
C LEU A 41 8.24 18.32 4.05
N GLU A 42 9.00 17.77 4.99
CA GLU A 42 8.80 17.93 6.42
C GLU A 42 9.14 19.34 6.92
N ALA A 43 10.06 20.03 6.25
CA ALA A 43 10.39 21.42 6.55
C ALA A 43 9.25 22.40 6.21
N GLN A 44 8.23 21.97 5.45
CA GLN A 44 7.09 22.83 5.11
C GLN A 44 6.23 23.10 6.36
N PRO A 45 5.90 24.36 6.68
CA PRO A 45 5.13 24.71 7.88
C PRO A 45 3.75 24.02 7.97
N GLN A 46 3.13 23.75 6.83
CA GLN A 46 1.85 23.06 6.72
C GLN A 46 1.93 21.54 6.90
N HIS A 47 3.11 20.94 6.83
CA HIS A 47 3.28 19.49 6.80
C HIS A 47 2.69 18.78 8.03
N PRO A 48 2.95 19.21 9.28
CA PRO A 48 2.39 18.53 10.46
C PRO A 48 0.86 18.52 10.47
N ALA A 49 0.23 19.67 10.20
CA ALA A 49 -1.22 19.81 10.18
C ALA A 49 -1.88 19.02 9.04
N LEU A 50 -1.24 18.98 7.87
CA LEU A 50 -1.72 18.18 6.74
C LEU A 50 -1.63 16.69 7.04
N ARG A 51 -0.48 16.24 7.57
CA ARG A 51 -0.25 14.85 7.96
C ARG A 51 -1.26 14.37 8.99
N GLU A 52 -1.54 15.15 10.02
CA GLU A 52 -2.55 14.83 11.03
C GLU A 52 -3.96 14.72 10.44
N ARG A 53 -4.35 15.68 9.58
CA ARG A 53 -5.66 15.64 8.92
C ARG A 53 -5.83 14.43 8.02
N LEU A 54 -4.82 14.12 7.21
CA LEU A 54 -4.84 12.94 6.34
C LEU A 54 -4.88 11.65 7.15
N ARG A 55 -4.08 11.57 8.23
CA ARG A 55 -4.11 10.43 9.14
C ARG A 55 -5.48 10.26 9.77
N ALA A 56 -6.10 11.32 10.27
CA ALA A 56 -7.44 11.24 10.84
C ALA A 56 -8.49 10.73 9.82
N ILE A 57 -8.38 11.12 8.55
CA ILE A 57 -9.27 10.66 7.47
C ILE A 57 -9.00 9.19 7.10
N LEU A 58 -7.74 8.77 7.09
CA LEU A 58 -7.36 7.40 6.74
C LEU A 58 -7.66 6.41 7.88
N ASP A 59 -7.50 6.85 9.13
CA ASP A 59 -7.80 6.08 10.35
C ASP A 59 -9.30 6.13 10.70
N ALA A 60 -10.10 6.96 10.02
CA ALA A 60 -11.53 7.08 10.26
C ALA A 60 -12.25 5.75 10.02
N SER A 61 -12.76 5.18 11.12
CA SER A 61 -13.51 3.93 11.16
C SER A 61 -14.97 4.08 10.74
N ASP A 62 -15.38 5.23 10.20
CA ASP A 62 -16.74 5.48 9.71
C ASP A 62 -16.87 5.32 8.19
N ARG A 63 -15.78 4.98 7.49
CA ARG A 63 -15.79 4.77 6.04
C ARG A 63 -16.90 3.78 5.68
N ILE A 64 -17.84 4.24 4.85
CA ILE A 64 -18.93 3.42 4.33
C ILE A 64 -18.31 2.13 3.76
N PRO A 65 -18.60 0.97 4.36
CA PRO A 65 -18.03 -0.29 3.91
C PRO A 65 -18.62 -0.56 2.53
N TYR A 66 -17.86 -0.24 1.48
CA TYR A 66 -18.19 -0.65 0.11
C TYR A 66 -18.12 -2.17 0.06
N ALA A 67 -19.24 -2.81 0.38
CA ALA A 67 -19.38 -4.24 0.38
C ALA A 67 -19.83 -4.70 -1.01
N ARG A 68 -19.09 -5.64 -1.61
CA ARG A 68 -19.58 -6.31 -2.82
C ARG A 68 -20.44 -7.50 -2.41
N CYS A 69 -21.67 -7.54 -2.92
CA CYS A 69 -22.53 -8.70 -2.78
C CYS A 69 -22.14 -9.74 -3.84
N HIS A 70 -21.83 -10.96 -3.40
CA HIS A 70 -21.58 -12.10 -4.26
C HIS A 70 -22.27 -13.34 -3.67
N ALA A 71 -23.13 -13.99 -4.46
CA ALA A 71 -23.87 -15.19 -4.06
C ALA A 71 -24.66 -15.06 -2.73
N GLY A 72 -25.22 -13.88 -2.43
CA GLY A 72 -25.99 -13.63 -1.20
C GLY A 72 -25.14 -13.28 0.04
N LEU A 73 -23.82 -13.18 -0.12
CA LEU A 73 -22.88 -12.76 0.92
C LEU A 73 -22.27 -11.41 0.57
N LEU A 74 -22.07 -10.56 1.57
CA LEU A 74 -21.45 -9.25 1.45
C LEU A 74 -19.99 -9.33 1.88
N TYR A 75 -19.09 -9.03 0.95
CA TYR A 75 -17.65 -9.00 1.18
C TYR A 75 -17.20 -7.56 1.36
N ASN A 76 -16.53 -7.29 2.48
CA ASN A 76 -15.99 -5.97 2.80
C ASN A 76 -14.49 -6.07 3.03
N PHE A 77 -13.76 -5.18 2.37
CA PHE A 77 -12.35 -4.94 2.66
C PHE A 77 -12.26 -3.74 3.60
N TRP A 78 -11.65 -3.94 4.76
CA TRP A 78 -11.61 -2.97 5.83
C TRP A 78 -10.16 -2.59 6.15
N ARG A 79 -9.89 -1.31 6.36
CA ARG A 79 -8.60 -0.78 6.80
C ARG A 79 -8.85 0.23 7.90
N ASP A 80 -8.16 0.08 9.01
CA ASP A 80 -8.21 0.99 10.15
C ASP A 80 -6.82 1.12 10.77
N ALA A 81 -6.70 1.91 11.84
CA ALA A 81 -5.43 2.13 12.54
C ALA A 81 -4.81 0.84 13.13
N GLY A 82 -5.61 -0.19 13.42
CA GLY A 82 -5.16 -1.50 13.90
C GLY A 82 -4.83 -2.49 12.77
N HIS A 83 -5.41 -2.30 11.59
CA HIS A 83 -5.17 -3.12 10.39
C HIS A 83 -4.81 -2.22 9.19
N PRO A 84 -3.61 -1.60 9.19
CA PRO A 84 -3.19 -0.69 8.12
C PRO A 84 -3.08 -1.38 6.76
N ARG A 85 -2.69 -2.66 6.75
CA ARG A 85 -2.65 -3.51 5.54
C ARG A 85 -4.04 -3.97 5.10
N GLY A 86 -4.96 -4.04 6.06
CA GLY A 86 -6.37 -4.34 5.85
C GLY A 86 -6.77 -5.76 6.19
N ILE A 87 -8.06 -5.91 6.47
CA ILE A 87 -8.73 -7.15 6.82
C ILE A 87 -9.88 -7.39 5.85
N TRP A 88 -9.91 -8.57 5.27
CA TRP A 88 -10.99 -9.01 4.41
C TRP A 88 -12.00 -9.80 5.22
N ARG A 89 -13.25 -9.35 5.20
CA ARG A 89 -14.34 -9.92 5.99
C ARG A 89 -15.59 -10.12 5.15
N ARG A 90 -16.43 -11.07 5.54
CA ARG A 90 -17.75 -11.29 4.93
C ARG A 90 -18.87 -11.27 5.95
N THR A 91 -20.08 -10.97 5.51
CA THR A 91 -21.31 -11.06 6.30
C THR A 91 -22.48 -11.46 5.41
N THR A 92 -23.62 -11.81 6.01
CA THR A 92 -24.87 -12.06 5.27
C THR A 92 -25.65 -10.75 5.11
N LEU A 93 -26.58 -10.70 4.15
CA LEU A 93 -27.45 -9.52 3.98
C LEU A 93 -28.33 -9.26 5.22
N ASP A 94 -28.70 -10.31 5.94
CA ASP A 94 -29.51 -10.21 7.16
C ASP A 94 -28.71 -9.58 8.31
N GLU A 95 -27.44 -9.97 8.46
CA GLU A 95 -26.53 -9.37 9.43
C GLU A 95 -26.14 -7.93 9.06
N TYR A 96 -25.92 -7.64 7.77
CA TYR A 96 -25.56 -6.30 7.29
C TYR A 96 -26.63 -5.24 7.58
N ARG A 97 -27.90 -5.63 7.74
CA ARG A 97 -28.99 -4.69 8.08
C ARG A 97 -29.01 -4.28 9.56
N LYS A 98 -28.24 -4.94 10.41
CA LYS A 98 -28.15 -4.62 11.84
C LYS A 98 -27.22 -3.43 12.06
N ALA A 99 -27.41 -2.70 13.17
CA ALA A 99 -26.53 -1.59 13.55
C ALA A 99 -25.09 -2.05 13.86
N LEU A 100 -24.93 -3.29 14.30
CA LEU A 100 -23.64 -3.95 14.55
C LEU A 100 -23.62 -5.30 13.81
N PRO A 101 -23.26 -5.32 12.52
CA PRO A 101 -23.19 -6.54 11.74
C PRO A 101 -22.11 -7.49 12.27
N ALA A 102 -22.44 -8.77 12.41
CA ALA A 102 -21.43 -9.80 12.65
C ALA A 102 -20.61 -10.05 11.38
N TRP A 103 -19.32 -9.72 11.44
CA TRP A 103 -18.38 -9.95 10.34
C TRP A 103 -17.54 -11.20 10.62
N GLU A 104 -17.44 -12.08 9.64
CA GLU A 104 -16.51 -13.21 9.63
C GLU A 104 -15.23 -12.79 8.91
N THR A 105 -14.09 -12.82 9.61
CA THR A 105 -12.77 -12.56 9.01
C THR A 105 -12.38 -13.72 8.09
N LEU A 106 -12.14 -13.42 6.82
CA LEU A 106 -11.66 -14.38 5.83
C LEU A 106 -10.14 -14.38 5.72
N LEU A 107 -9.56 -13.17 5.67
CA LEU A 107 -8.13 -12.99 5.51
C LEU A 107 -7.70 -11.73 6.24
N ASP A 108 -6.77 -11.88 7.18
CA ASP A 108 -6.10 -10.76 7.82
C ASP A 108 -4.73 -10.55 7.15
N LEU A 109 -4.61 -9.50 6.33
CA LEU A 109 -3.35 -9.19 5.64
C LEU A 109 -2.31 -8.63 6.61
N ASP A 110 -2.72 -8.09 7.75
CA ASP A 110 -1.81 -7.59 8.78
C ASP A 110 -1.19 -8.75 9.55
N ALA A 111 -1.99 -9.73 9.97
CA ALA A 111 -1.49 -10.98 10.53
C ALA A 111 -0.61 -11.74 9.53
N LEU A 112 -1.04 -11.81 8.26
CA LEU A 112 -0.25 -12.46 7.21
C LEU A 112 1.08 -11.76 7.01
N ALA A 113 1.11 -10.43 6.97
CA ALA A 113 2.36 -9.70 6.83
C ALA A 113 3.30 -9.90 8.03
N ARG A 114 2.77 -10.02 9.25
CA ARG A 114 3.58 -10.37 10.43
C ARG A 114 4.18 -11.76 10.33
N GLN A 115 3.50 -12.71 9.69
CA GLN A 115 3.98 -14.08 9.49
C GLN A 115 4.88 -14.23 8.26
N GLY A 116 4.63 -13.48 7.19
CA GLY A 116 5.38 -13.53 5.93
C GLY A 116 6.70 -12.75 5.93
N VAL A 117 7.12 -12.16 7.05
CA VAL A 117 8.50 -11.66 7.25
C VAL A 117 9.43 -12.81 7.73
N GLU A 118 9.09 -14.05 7.41
CA GLU A 118 10.09 -15.10 7.19
C GLU A 118 10.45 -15.12 5.71
N VAL A 119 11.16 -14.08 5.26
CA VAL A 119 11.87 -14.14 3.99
C VAL A 119 13.09 -15.03 4.25
N GLU A 120 12.98 -16.31 3.90
CA GLU A 120 14.14 -17.18 3.70
C GLU A 120 15.09 -16.47 2.74
N GLN A 121 16.14 -15.86 3.30
CA GLN A 121 17.30 -15.43 2.54
C GLN A 121 18.04 -16.70 2.11
N GLY A 122 17.95 -17.03 0.83
CA GLY A 122 18.77 -18.02 0.14
C GLY A 122 19.68 -17.35 -0.86
#